data_AF-A0A822G6S8-F1
#
_entry.id   AF-A0A822G6S8-F1
#
_cell.length_a   1.000
_cell.length_b   1.000
_cell.length_c   1.000
_cell.angle_alpha   90.00
_cell.angle_beta   90.00
_cell.angle_gamma   90.00
#
_symmetry.space_group_name_H-M   'P 1'
#
loop_
_entity.id
_entity.type
_entity.pdbx_description
1 polymer ?
#
loop_
_entity_poly.entity_id
_entity_poly.type
_entity_poly.pdbx_seq_one_letter_code
_entity_poly.pdbx_strand_id
1 'polypeptide(L)' 'KVKPIEFYEQANLDTQVLSNIRRVYFEEPTPVQRYTIPCIREEDDIIACTQTGFGKT' A
#
# COMPACT_ATOMS: atom_id res chain seq x y z
N LYS A 1 16.81 -1.95 -0.78
CA LYS A 1 16.24 -1.15 0.33
C LYS A 1 14.91 -0.62 -0.19
N VAL A 2 13.81 -1.01 0.43
CA VAL A 2 12.45 -0.67 -0.01
C VAL A 2 12.29 0.86 -0.01
N LYS A 3 11.87 1.42 -1.14
CA LYS A 3 11.56 2.85 -1.25
C LYS A 3 10.07 3.04 -0.96
N PRO A 4 9.69 3.80 0.08
CA PRO A 4 8.29 3.99 0.39
C PRO A 4 7.59 4.82 -0.68
N ILE A 5 6.29 4.58 -0.83
CA ILE A 5 5.38 5.44 -1.57
C ILE A 5 4.72 6.43 -0.61
N GLU A 6 4.39 7.63 -1.10
CA GLU A 6 3.58 8.61 -0.35
C GLU A 6 2.13 8.66 -0.87
N PHE A 7 1.88 8.25 -2.12
CA PHE A 7 0.56 8.18 -2.73
C PHE A 7 0.33 6.83 -3.41
N TYR A 8 -0.93 6.38 -3.46
CA TYR A 8 -1.30 5.12 -4.12
C TYR A 8 -0.98 5.11 -5.62
N GLU A 9 -0.97 6.28 -6.27
CA GLU A 9 -0.60 6.46 -7.68
C GLU A 9 0.86 6.07 -7.95
N GLN A 10 1.75 6.15 -6.95
CA GLN A 10 3.15 5.75 -7.10
C GLN A 10 3.35 4.23 -7.05
N ALA A 11 2.33 3.48 -6.61
CA ALA A 11 2.39 2.03 -6.48
C ALA A 11 2.19 1.27 -7.79
N ASN A 12 1.86 1.95 -8.90
CA ASN A 12 1.55 1.33 -10.19
C ASN A 12 0.51 0.20 -10.07
N LEU A 13 -0.54 0.41 -9.26
CA LEU A 13 -1.65 -0.52 -9.10
C LEU A 13 -2.58 -0.46 -10.32
N ASP A 14 -3.36 -1.51 -10.52
CA ASP A 14 -4.39 -1.52 -11.55
C ASP A 14 -5.36 -0.34 -11.36
N THR A 15 -5.77 0.26 -12.48
CA THR A 15 -6.73 1.38 -12.51
C THR A 15 -8.03 1.09 -11.75
N GLN A 16 -8.52 -0.16 -11.75
CA GLN A 16 -9.70 -0.57 -11.01
C GLN A 16 -9.47 -0.53 -9.49
N VAL A 17 -8.28 -0.94 -9.04
CA VAL A 17 -7.88 -0.88 -7.63
C VAL A 17 -7.78 0.57 -7.17
N LEU A 18 -7.10 1.42 -7.95
CA LEU A 18 -7.00 2.86 -7.66
C LEU A 18 -8.37 3.54 -7.62
N SER A 19 -9.28 3.16 -8.54
CA SER A 19 -10.65 3.65 -8.54
C SER A 19 -11.39 3.28 -7.25
N ASN A 20 -11.26 2.03 -6.80
CA ASN A 20 -11.91 1.57 -5.57
C ASN A 20 -11.35 2.25 -4.32
N ILE A 21 -10.03 2.42 -4.23
CA ILE A 21 -9.35 3.16 -3.15
C ILE A 21 -9.92 4.58 -3.02
N ARG A 22 -10.08 5.27 -4.15
CA ARG A 22 -10.69 6.63 -4.18
C ARG A 22 -12.15 6.62 -3.75
N ARG A 23 -12.93 5.59 -4.13
CA ARG A 23 -14.35 5.46 -3.76
C ARG A 23 -14.57 5.25 -2.28
N VAL A 24 -13.59 4.69 -1.57
CA VAL A 24 -13.61 4.51 -0.11
C VAL A 24 -12.91 5.63 0.65
N TYR A 25 -12.52 6.71 -0.05
CA TYR A 25 -11.88 7.90 0.53
C TYR A 25 -10.54 7.62 1.23
N PHE A 26 -9.78 6.64 0.74
CA PHE A 26 -8.38 6.46 1.15
C PHE A 26 -7.49 7.35 0.29
N GLU A 27 -7.06 8.47 0.86
CA GLU A 27 -6.24 9.46 0.17
C GLU A 27 -4.76 9.06 0.12
N GLU A 28 -4.24 8.53 1.24
CA GLU A 28 -2.84 8.17 1.40
C GLU A 28 -2.67 6.75 2.00
N PRO A 29 -1.64 6.00 1.56
CA PRO A 29 -1.29 4.72 2.16
C PRO A 29 -0.92 4.84 3.64
N THR A 30 -1.40 3.91 4.45
CA THR A 30 -1.01 3.82 5.87
C THR A 30 0.49 3.57 6.03
N PRO A 31 1.10 3.87 7.18
CA PRO A 31 2.53 3.67 7.39
C PRO A 31 3.02 2.26 7.03
N VAL A 32 2.23 1.21 7.30
CA VAL A 32 2.61 -0.16 6.90
C VAL A 32 2.49 -0.36 5.39
N GLN A 33 1.39 0.09 4.77
CA GLN A 33 1.16 0.00 3.33
C GLN A 33 2.24 0.70 2.49
N ARG A 34 2.78 1.83 2.98
CA ARG A 34 3.86 2.58 2.30
C ARG A 34 5.09 1.73 1.99
N TYR A 35 5.40 0.77 2.85
CA TYR A 35 6.52 -0.15 2.66
C TYR A 35 6.08 -1.49 2.07
N THR A 36 4.90 -2.01 2.41
CA THR A 36 4.52 -3.36 1.97
C THR A 36 4.02 -3.42 0.54
N ILE A 37 3.30 -2.40 0.05
CA ILE A 37 2.79 -2.36 -1.33
C ILE A 37 3.94 -2.44 -2.37
N PRO A 38 5.02 -1.65 -2.27
CA PRO A 38 6.14 -1.79 -3.20
C PRO A 38 6.87 -3.13 -3.07
N CYS A 39 7.01 -3.70 -1.86
CA CYS A 39 7.65 -5.02 -1.69
C CYS A 39 6.89 -6.16 -2.37
N ILE A 40 5.56 -6.22 -2.18
CA ILE A 40 4.72 -7.28 -2.78
C ILE A 40 4.82 -7.23 -4.31
N ARG A 41 4.97 -6.03 -4.88
CA ARG A 41 5.19 -5.84 -6.32
C ARG A 41 6.54 -6.33 -6.81
N GLU A 42 7.56 -6.35 -5.96
CA GLU A 42 8.88 -6.89 -6.25
C GLU A 42 8.93 -8.42 -6.05
N GLU A 43 7.79 -9.06 -5.75
CA GLU A 43 7.66 -10.49 -5.43
C GLU A 43 8.46 -10.92 -4.20
N ASP A 44 8.82 -9.95 -3.35
CA ASP A 44 9.52 -10.18 -2.09
C ASP A 44 8.56 -10.72 -1.02
N ASP A 45 9.01 -11.75 -0.30
CA ASP A 45 8.36 -12.18 0.94
C ASP A 45 8.56 -11.13 2.04
N ILE A 46 7.47 -10.75 2.71
CA ILE A 46 7.49 -9.73 3.76
C ILE A 46 6.95 -10.23 5.09
N ILE A 47 7.58 -9.80 6.18
CA ILE A 47 7.04 -9.89 7.53
C ILE A 47 6.78 -8.47 8.02
N ALA A 48 5.50 -8.11 8.16
CA ALA A 48 5.06 -6.82 8.68
C ALA A 48 4.39 -7.01 10.05
N CYS A 49 4.91 -6.34 11.08
CA CYS A 49 4.30 -6.30 12.41
C CYS A 49 3.57 -4.96 12.59
N THR A 50 2.25 -5.01 12.75
CA THR A 50 1.39 -3.82 12.92
C THR A 50 0.15 -4.20 13.73
N GLN A 51 -0.46 -3.23 14.40
CA GLN A 51 -1.67 -3.44 15.19
C GLN A 51 -2.93 -3.45 14.28
N THR A 52 -3.98 -4.18 14.67
CA THR A 52 -5.27 -4.13 13.99
C THR A 52 -5.82 -2.69 13.97
N GLY A 53 -6.38 -2.28 12.85
CA GLY A 53 -6.86 -0.91 12.62
C GLY A 53 -5.85 0.00 11.91
N PHE A 54 -4.61 -0.45 11.71
CA PHE A 54 -3.57 0.33 11.02
C PHE A 54 -3.44 -0.01 9.53
N GLY A 55 -4.52 -0.48 8.89
CA GLY A 55 -4.58 -0.66 7.43
C GLY A 55 -3.76 -1.83 6.87
N LYS A 56 -3.58 -2.91 7.64
CA LYS A 56 -2.97 -4.16 7.13
C LYS A 56 -3.83 -4.89 6.08
N THR A 57 -5.14 -4.61 6.05
CA THR A 57 -6.16 -5.21 5.18
C THR A 57 -6.63 -4.15 4.21
#